data_AF-A0A9D9DUJ6-F1
#
_entry.id   AF-A0A9D9DUJ6-F1
#
_cell.length_a   1.000
_cell.length_b   1.000
_cell.length_c   1.000
_cell.angle_alpha   90.00
_cell.angle_beta   90.00
_cell.angle_gamma   90.00
#
_symmetry.space_group_name_H-M   'P 1'
#
loop_
_entity.id
_entity.type
_entity.pdbx_description
1 polymer ?
#
loop_
_entity_poly.entity_id
_entity_poly.type
_entity_poly.pdbx_seq_one_letter_code
_entity_poly.pdbx_strand_id
1 'polypeptide(L)'
;MDNAFKTKSRHICVSERFKDDDGETIMWEIAPITERENEEIKRLSGFFDGCGKDSIEKYISRLCVKCVKYPDLEDISLQESYGVFGAETLVKSMLYAGEYANLVKEIRDINGFDKKLEDLKEEAKN
;
A
#
# COMPACT_ATOMS: atom_id res chain seq x y z
N MET A 1 16.74 26.26 5.25
CA MET A 1 16.80 25.10 4.34
C MET A 1 15.76 24.13 4.86
N ASP A 2 14.55 24.18 4.33
CA ASP A 2 13.48 23.26 4.74
C ASP A 2 12.40 23.33 3.66
N ASN A 3 11.81 22.18 3.33
CA ASN A 3 10.54 21.97 2.59
C ASN A 3 10.61 20.70 1.71
N ALA A 4 11.00 19.55 2.28
CA ALA A 4 10.42 18.30 1.79
C ALA A 4 8.98 18.27 2.32
N PHE A 5 8.04 18.63 1.44
CA PHE A 5 6.61 18.78 1.70
C PHE A 5 6.07 17.79 2.74
N LYS A 6 5.28 18.30 3.70
CA LYS A 6 4.36 17.49 4.52
C LYS A 6 3.71 16.44 3.61
N THR A 7 4.01 15.18 3.85
CA THR A 7 3.50 14.05 3.07
C THR A 7 1.98 14.15 3.05
N LYS A 8 1.40 14.40 1.86
CA LYS A 8 -0.05 14.49 1.72
C LYS A 8 -0.61 13.08 1.74
N SER A 9 -1.18 12.68 2.87
CA SER A 9 -2.06 11.52 2.88
C SER A 9 -3.25 11.76 1.95
N ARG A 10 -3.81 10.67 1.42
CA ARG A 10 -4.94 10.64 0.52
C ARG A 10 -5.99 9.70 1.09
N HIS A 11 -7.24 10.12 1.03
CA HIS A 11 -8.38 9.25 1.34
C HIS A 11 -8.89 8.60 0.07
N ILE A 12 -9.04 7.28 0.07
CA ILE A 12 -9.51 6.50 -1.07
C ILE A 12 -10.66 5.57 -0.67
N CYS A 13 -11.61 5.37 -1.57
CA CYS A 13 -12.63 4.34 -1.42
C CYS A 13 -12.06 3.02 -1.97
N VAL A 14 -11.64 2.13 -1.09
CA VAL A 14 -11.09 0.81 -1.48
C VAL A 14 -12.23 -0.18 -1.74
N SER A 15 -13.30 -0.10 -0.96
CA SER A 15 -14.47 -0.96 -1.07
C SER A 15 -15.70 -0.30 -0.46
N GLU A 16 -16.83 -0.36 -1.17
CA GLU A 16 -18.13 0.11 -0.68
C GLU A 16 -18.73 -0.79 0.41
N ARG A 17 -18.12 -1.96 0.65
CA ARG A 17 -18.60 -2.96 1.63
C ARG A 17 -18.33 -2.56 3.07
N PHE A 18 -17.28 -1.77 3.31
CA PHE A 18 -16.98 -1.28 4.64
C PHE A 18 -17.83 -0.04 4.89
N LYS A 19 -18.74 -0.16 5.86
CA LYS A 19 -19.63 0.93 6.26
C LYS A 19 -19.46 1.22 7.74
N ASP A 20 -19.55 2.49 8.09
CA ASP A 20 -19.59 2.93 9.47
C ASP A 20 -20.99 2.73 10.10
N ASP A 21 -21.14 3.17 11.34
CA ASP A 21 -22.39 3.07 12.09
C ASP A 21 -23.55 3.88 11.46
N ASP A 22 -23.22 4.91 10.67
CA ASP A 22 -24.17 5.76 9.95
C ASP A 22 -24.53 5.19 8.55
N GLY A 23 -23.84 4.12 8.13
CA GLY A 23 -24.05 3.45 6.84
C GLY A 23 -23.29 4.08 5.67
N GLU A 24 -22.41 5.04 5.94
CA GLU A 24 -21.51 5.66 4.97
C GLU A 24 -20.29 4.78 4.72
N THR A 25 -19.75 4.83 3.50
CA THR A 25 -18.58 4.02 3.13
C THR A 25 -17.33 4.53 3.82
N ILE A 26 -16.62 3.60 4.48
CA ILE A 26 -15.37 3.89 5.16
C ILE A 26 -14.27 4.21 4.14
N MET A 27 -13.75 5.42 4.21
CA MET A 27 -12.62 5.87 3.42
C MET A 27 -11.31 5.41 4.06
N TRP A 28 -10.45 4.76 3.27
CA TRP A 28 -9.12 4.36 3.72
C TRP A 28 -8.17 5.54 3.58
N GLU A 29 -7.33 5.77 4.58
CA GLU A 29 -6.25 6.74 4.50
C GLU A 29 -4.97 6.03 4.05
N ILE A 30 -4.36 6.51 2.98
CA ILE A 30 -3.04 6.07 2.50
C ILE A 30 -2.06 7.24 2.51
N ALA A 31 -0.79 6.97 2.80
CA ALA A 31 0.29 7.94 2.70
C ALA A 31 1.48 7.31 1.95
N PRO A 32 2.24 8.12 1.19
CA PRO A 32 3.44 7.62 0.55
C PRO A 32 4.52 7.32 1.59
N ILE A 33 5.48 6.51 1.21
CA ILE A 33 6.65 6.18 2.01
C ILE A 33 7.89 6.88 1.47
N THR A 34 8.89 7.05 2.32
CA THR A 34 10.20 7.51 1.89
C THR A 34 10.96 6.40 1.15
N GLU A 35 11.96 6.75 0.33
CA GLU A 35 12.79 5.72 -0.32
C GLU A 35 13.55 4.86 0.71
N ARG A 36 13.90 5.43 1.87
CA ARG A 36 14.50 4.65 2.97
C ARG A 36 13.58 3.55 3.49
N GLU A 37 12.30 3.84 3.66
CA GLU A 37 11.31 2.83 4.03
C GLU A 37 11.11 1.81 2.90
N ASN A 38 11.12 2.27 1.64
CA ASN A 38 11.01 1.41 0.47
C ASN A 38 12.16 0.40 0.37
N GLU A 39 13.41 0.85 0.55
CA GLU A 39 14.60 0.01 0.60
C GLU A 39 14.51 -1.04 1.70
N GLU A 40 14.06 -0.65 2.89
CA GLU A 40 13.88 -1.58 4.00
C GLU A 40 12.82 -2.64 3.69
N ILE A 41 11.70 -2.25 3.07
CA ILE A 41 10.66 -3.21 2.65
C ILE A 41 11.21 -4.18 1.60
N LYS A 42 11.94 -3.69 0.59
CA LYS A 42 12.58 -4.54 -0.44
C LYS A 42 13.54 -5.54 0.18
N ARG A 43 14.37 -5.09 1.14
CA ARG A 43 15.31 -5.94 1.88
C ARG A 43 14.59 -7.03 2.67
N LEU A 44 13.57 -6.65 3.46
CA LEU A 44 12.79 -7.60 4.26
C LEU A 44 11.98 -8.59 3.43
N SER A 45 11.65 -8.22 2.19
CA SER A 45 10.91 -9.07 1.25
C SER A 45 11.80 -10.04 0.47
N GLY A 46 13.13 -9.96 0.62
CA GLY A 46 14.08 -10.73 -0.19
C GLY A 46 14.01 -10.36 -1.67
N PHE A 47 13.68 -9.10 -1.98
CA PHE A 47 13.52 -8.62 -3.36
C PHE A 47 14.85 -8.67 -4.14
N PHE A 48 15.98 -8.49 -3.44
CA PHE A 48 17.32 -8.53 -4.03
C PHE A 48 17.92 -9.95 -4.09
N ASP A 49 17.28 -10.94 -3.45
CA ASP A 49 17.84 -12.29 -3.27
C ASP A 49 17.66 -13.20 -4.49
N GLY A 50 17.21 -12.66 -5.63
CA GLY A 50 16.95 -13.43 -6.85
C GLY A 50 15.74 -14.40 -6.77
N CYS A 51 15.06 -14.44 -5.62
CA CYS A 51 13.81 -15.18 -5.43
C CYS A 51 12.69 -14.52 -6.23
N GLY A 52 12.04 -15.29 -7.12
CA GLY A 52 11.10 -14.80 -8.13
C GLY A 52 9.76 -14.25 -7.61
N LYS A 53 8.64 -14.77 -8.12
CA LYS A 53 7.29 -14.24 -7.92
C LYS A 53 6.91 -13.99 -6.45
N ASP A 54 7.38 -14.84 -5.53
CA ASP A 54 7.07 -14.77 -4.11
C ASP A 54 7.67 -13.54 -3.41
N SER A 55 8.89 -13.14 -3.76
CA SER A 55 9.52 -11.94 -3.19
C SER A 55 8.81 -10.67 -3.65
N ILE A 56 8.32 -10.65 -4.89
CA ILE A 56 7.52 -9.56 -5.44
C ILE A 56 6.19 -9.47 -4.68
N GLU A 57 5.53 -10.61 -4.43
CA GLU A 57 4.28 -10.63 -3.70
C GLU A 57 4.44 -10.13 -2.25
N LYS A 58 5.50 -10.56 -1.55
CA LYS A 58 5.85 -10.07 -0.19
C LYS A 58 6.15 -8.58 -0.17
N TYR A 59 6.87 -8.09 -1.17
CA TYR A 59 7.14 -6.66 -1.31
C TYR A 59 5.85 -5.86 -1.46
N ILE A 60 4.94 -6.30 -2.33
CA ILE A 60 3.67 -5.62 -2.55
C ILE A 60 2.79 -5.63 -1.28
N SER A 61 2.68 -6.77 -0.58
CA SER A 61 1.89 -6.83 0.67
C SER A 61 2.45 -5.91 1.75
N ARG A 62 3.77 -5.92 1.96
CA ARG A 62 4.42 -5.04 2.95
C ARG A 62 4.34 -3.57 2.60
N LEU A 63 4.48 -3.25 1.32
CA LEU A 63 4.27 -1.89 0.82
C LEU A 63 2.84 -1.43 1.11
N CYS A 64 1.85 -2.29 0.90
CA CYS A 64 0.46 -1.98 1.19
C CYS A 64 0.26 -1.68 2.68
N VAL A 65 0.73 -2.57 3.55
CA VAL A 65 0.65 -2.40 5.01
C VAL A 65 1.28 -1.08 5.45
N LYS A 66 2.46 -0.74 4.93
CA LYS A 66 3.16 0.48 5.35
C LYS A 66 2.46 1.77 4.90
N CYS A 67 1.82 1.75 3.73
CA CYS A 67 1.19 2.93 3.15
C CYS A 67 -0.21 3.18 3.74
N VAL A 68 -0.96 2.14 4.11
CA VAL A 68 -2.28 2.29 4.75
C VAL A 68 -2.09 2.82 6.17
N LYS A 69 -2.74 3.96 6.47
CA LYS A 69 -2.78 4.62 7.79
C LYS A 69 -4.10 4.41 8.49
N TYR A 70 -5.17 4.23 7.73
CA TYR A 70 -6.46 3.83 8.24
C TYR A 70 -7.16 2.89 7.26
N PRO A 71 -7.68 1.74 7.71
CA PRO A 71 -7.58 1.20 9.07
C PRO A 71 -6.14 0.84 9.46
N ASP A 72 -5.82 0.82 10.76
CA ASP A 72 -4.50 0.38 11.22
C ASP A 72 -4.38 -1.15 11.07
N LEU A 73 -3.67 -1.59 10.04
CA LEU A 73 -3.50 -3.01 9.74
C LEU A 73 -2.58 -3.71 10.74
N GLU A 74 -1.77 -2.96 11.50
CA GLU A 74 -0.92 -3.50 12.56
C GLU A 74 -1.69 -3.66 13.89
N ASP A 75 -2.91 -3.15 13.98
CA ASP A 75 -3.77 -3.30 15.15
C ASP A 75 -4.11 -4.78 15.41
N ILE A 76 -3.75 -5.24 16.61
CA ILE A 76 -3.90 -6.65 17.01
C ILE A 76 -5.38 -7.01 17.11
N SER A 77 -6.22 -6.12 17.68
CA SER A 77 -7.64 -6.39 17.84
C SER A 77 -8.36 -6.51 16.49
N LEU A 78 -7.96 -5.71 15.49
CA LEU A 78 -8.45 -5.83 14.13
C LEU A 78 -8.03 -7.17 13.51
N GLN A 79 -6.75 -7.56 13.62
CA GLN A 79 -6.27 -8.86 13.14
C GLN A 79 -7.02 -10.04 13.78
N GLU A 80 -7.23 -9.98 15.10
CA GLU A 80 -7.99 -10.98 15.85
C GLU A 80 -9.45 -11.06 15.41
N SER A 81 -10.09 -9.92 15.15
CA SER A 81 -11.49 -9.88 14.68
C SER A 81 -11.68 -10.56 13.31
N TYR A 82 -10.63 -10.56 12.48
CA TYR A 82 -10.60 -11.26 11.19
C TYR A 82 -10.04 -12.69 11.30
N GLY A 83 -9.59 -13.12 12.48
CA GLY A 83 -9.04 -14.45 12.72
C GLY A 83 -7.72 -14.72 11.99
N VAL A 84 -6.94 -13.66 11.72
CA VAL A 84 -5.67 -13.74 10.97
C VAL A 84 -4.50 -13.27 11.81
N PHE A 85 -3.31 -13.76 11.47
CA PHE A 85 -2.07 -13.29 12.08
C PHE A 85 -1.23 -12.54 11.03
N GLY A 86 -0.90 -11.29 11.37
CA GLY A 86 -0.07 -10.41 10.57
C GLY A 86 -0.85 -9.51 9.62
N ALA A 87 -0.42 -8.25 9.56
CA ALA A 87 -1.02 -7.19 8.73
C ALA A 87 -1.08 -7.53 7.23
N GLU A 88 -0.07 -8.25 6.72
CA GLU A 88 -0.01 -8.68 5.32
C GLU A 88 -1.12 -9.68 4.96
N THR A 89 -1.43 -10.59 5.89
CA THR A 89 -2.53 -11.54 5.75
C THR A 89 -3.85 -10.82 5.90
N LEU A 90 -3.95 -9.92 6.88
CA LEU A 90 -5.15 -9.14 7.15
C LEU A 90 -5.63 -8.37 5.92
N VAL A 91 -4.77 -7.58 5.28
CA VAL A 91 -5.19 -6.78 4.11
C VAL A 91 -5.69 -7.65 2.96
N LYS A 92 -5.13 -8.85 2.77
CA LYS A 92 -5.57 -9.82 1.75
C LYS A 92 -6.86 -10.54 2.14
N SER A 93 -7.14 -10.68 3.44
CA SER A 93 -8.38 -11.27 3.95
C SER A 93 -9.54 -10.28 3.97
N MET A 94 -9.27 -8.99 4.19
CA MET A 94 -10.28 -7.93 4.17
C MET A 94 -10.83 -7.66 2.77
N LEU A 95 -9.95 -7.71 1.76
CA LEU A 95 -10.23 -7.24 0.41
C LEU A 95 -10.46 -8.39 -0.57
N TYR A 96 -11.47 -8.24 -1.43
CA TYR A 96 -11.59 -9.08 -2.62
C TYR A 96 -10.45 -8.78 -3.61
N ALA A 97 -10.15 -9.74 -4.49
CA ALA A 97 -9.01 -9.63 -5.40
C ALA A 97 -8.99 -8.33 -6.23
N GLY A 98 -10.16 -7.87 -6.70
CA GLY A 98 -10.28 -6.60 -7.43
C GLY A 98 -10.06 -5.36 -6.56
N GLU A 99 -10.54 -5.39 -5.32
CA GLU A 99 -10.37 -4.29 -4.35
C GLU A 99 -8.90 -4.18 -3.92
N TYR A 100 -8.24 -5.32 -3.67
CA TYR A 100 -6.81 -5.36 -3.38
C TYR A 100 -5.98 -4.84 -4.56
N ALA A 101 -6.32 -5.23 -5.80
CA ALA A 101 -5.65 -4.70 -6.99
C ALA A 101 -5.82 -3.18 -7.11
N ASN A 102 -6.99 -2.64 -6.77
CA ASN A 102 -7.24 -1.20 -6.75
C ASN A 102 -6.42 -0.50 -5.66
N LEU A 103 -6.34 -1.06 -4.45
CA LEU A 103 -5.48 -0.54 -3.38
C LEU A 103 -4.01 -0.49 -3.83
N VAL A 104 -3.49 -1.57 -4.43
CA VAL A 104 -2.12 -1.61 -4.95
C VAL A 104 -1.88 -0.51 -5.99
N LYS A 105 -2.86 -0.25 -6.86
CA LYS A 105 -2.78 0.83 -7.86
C LYS A 105 -2.68 2.20 -7.20
N GLU A 106 -3.56 2.53 -6.27
CA GLU A 106 -3.54 3.82 -5.55
C GLU A 106 -2.23 4.02 -4.77
N ILE A 107 -1.70 2.95 -4.17
CA ILE A 107 -0.43 2.97 -3.46
C ILE A 107 0.75 3.19 -4.41
N ARG A 108 0.71 2.66 -5.62
CA ARG A 108 1.74 2.94 -6.63
C ARG A 108 1.69 4.39 -7.11
N ASP A 109 0.48 4.92 -7.32
CA ASP A 109 0.27 6.30 -7.74
C ASP A 109 0.77 7.30 -6.67
N ILE A 110 0.39 7.11 -5.40
CA ILE A 110 0.78 8.04 -4.32
C ILE A 110 2.30 8.06 -4.10
N ASN A 111 2.97 6.92 -4.32
CA ASN A 111 4.42 6.81 -4.25
C ASN A 111 5.12 7.25 -5.56
N GLY A 112 4.37 7.65 -6.59
CA GLY A 112 4.93 8.12 -7.87
C GLY A 112 5.60 7.02 -8.69
N PHE A 113 5.32 5.74 -8.42
CA PHE A 113 5.89 4.63 -9.18
C PHE A 113 5.37 4.57 -10.61
N ASP A 114 4.16 5.05 -10.85
CA ASP A 114 3.58 5.10 -12.19
C ASP A 114 4.09 6.30 -13.02
N LYS A 115 4.50 7.40 -12.37
CA LYS A 115 5.09 8.59 -13.04
C LYS A 115 6.47 8.32 -13.64
N LYS A 116 7.31 7.53 -12.94
CA LYS A 116 8.62 7.12 -13.46
C LYS A 116 8.53 6.41 -14.82
N LEU A 117 7.43 5.75 -15.14
CA LEU A 117 7.25 5.06 -16.42
C LEU A 117 6.92 6.00 -17.58
N GLU A 118 6.29 7.15 -17.31
CA GLU A 118 5.94 8.15 -18.33
C GLU A 118 7.12 9.08 -18.62
N ASP A 119 7.83 9.55 -17.59
CA ASP A 119 9.02 10.40 -17.75
C ASP A 119 10.14 9.68 -18.53
N LEU A 120 10.35 8.38 -18.28
CA LEU A 120 11.32 7.55 -19.03
C LEU A 120 10.95 7.37 -20.52
N LYS A 121 9.67 7.51 -20.90
CA LYS A 121 9.23 7.42 -22.30
C LYS A 121 9.43 8.71 -23.07
N GLU A 122 9.41 9.86 -22.38
CA GLU A 122 9.70 11.16 -23.00
C GLU A 122 11.21 11.37 -23.17
N GLU A 123 12.04 10.95 -22.21
CA GLU A 123 13.50 10.99 -22.33
C GLU A 123 14.05 10.07 -23.42
N ALA A 124 13.37 8.96 -23.74
CA ALA A 124 13.77 8.07 -24.84
C ALA A 124 13.39 8.58 -26.25
N LYS A 125 12.69 9.72 -26.35
CA LYS A 125 12.27 10.34 -27.62
C LYS A 125 13.05 11.61 -27.99
N ASN A 126 13.97 12.07 -27.14
CA ASN A 126 14.84 13.23 -27.39
C ASN A 126 16.29 12.81 -27.64
#